data_AF-A0A2M7B139-F1
#
_entry.id   AF-A0A2M7B139-F1
#
_cell.length_a   1.000
_cell.length_b   1.000
_cell.length_c   1.000
_cell.angle_alpha   90.00
_cell.angle_beta   90.00
_cell.angle_gamma   90.00
#
_symmetry.space_group_name_H-M   'P 1'
#
loop_
_entity.id
_entity.type
_entity.pdbx_description
1 polymer ?
#
loop_
_entity_poly.entity_id
_entity_poly.type
_entity_poly.pdbx_seq_one_letter_code
_entity_poly.pdbx_strand_id
1 'polypeptide(L)'
;MDILKKYNYDKKLFEDLRKKYLVGELSDKNNILKAKVEPPDEMKFFNPKNDNSQNEKLSNLGADAIKKGKLGVVIVNGGMATRFGGVVKGIVEVYDGKSFLQIKLEQIKKVNQKYNVKIPIYLMNSHSTENATLEHLKKNNWFGLENSIKCFNQFIAKRLNTDGGFVTPESESYYGPGHGDFVFAFSKMGHLSQFIKNGGEHLWYSNVDNLGATISELIFGDHIYKNSEMTVELAEKYPGDKGGAPAVVNGHLEIVEQFKFPTDFNQDLISVFNTATYIFKSDSLNKKFNLPFYYVEKKAGDKKVIQFERLAGDLSLFLKTEYIVVDREERFFPIKTPQDLEKNREKLKKKFE
;
A
#
# COMPACT_ATOMS: atom_id res chain seq x y z
N MET A 1 5.57 -17.81 -22.74
CA MET A 1 5.81 -16.35 -22.76
C MET A 1 6.92 -16.07 -21.75
N ASP A 2 7.95 -15.32 -22.13
CA ASP A 2 9.03 -14.93 -21.20
C ASP A 2 8.44 -14.18 -19.99
N ILE A 3 8.68 -14.71 -18.78
CA ILE A 3 8.15 -14.18 -17.52
C ILE A 3 8.64 -12.74 -17.28
N LEU A 4 9.88 -12.43 -17.63
CA LEU A 4 10.46 -11.10 -17.46
C LEU A 4 9.72 -10.08 -18.34
N LYS A 5 9.42 -10.47 -19.58
CA LYS A 5 8.63 -9.65 -20.50
C LYS A 5 7.18 -9.48 -20.02
N LYS A 6 6.53 -10.55 -19.57
CA LYS A 6 5.14 -10.51 -19.07
C LYS A 6 4.97 -9.52 -17.91
N TYR A 7 5.93 -9.49 -16.99
CA TYR A 7 5.88 -8.65 -15.79
C TYR A 7 6.82 -7.44 -15.88
N ASN A 8 7.06 -6.93 -17.09
CA ASN A 8 7.69 -5.62 -17.31
C ASN A 8 9.08 -5.42 -16.65
N TYR A 9 9.93 -6.45 -16.66
CA TYR A 9 11.31 -6.35 -16.15
C TYR A 9 12.08 -5.21 -16.82
N ASP A 10 12.56 -4.26 -16.01
CA ASP A 10 13.40 -3.16 -16.48
C ASP A 10 14.88 -3.53 -16.34
N LYS A 11 15.43 -4.16 -17.38
CA LYS A 11 16.82 -4.61 -17.38
C LYS A 11 17.81 -3.48 -17.09
N LYS A 12 17.58 -2.27 -17.62
CA LYS A 12 18.51 -1.15 -17.43
C LYS A 12 18.49 -0.69 -15.97
N LEU A 13 17.30 -0.45 -15.43
CA LEU A 13 17.12 -0.06 -14.04
C LEU A 13 17.77 -1.07 -13.08
N PHE A 14 17.52 -2.37 -13.27
CA PHE A 14 18.03 -3.39 -12.36
C PHE A 14 19.55 -3.60 -12.47
N GLU A 15 20.14 -3.48 -13.67
CA GLU A 15 21.61 -3.48 -13.78
C GLU A 15 22.23 -2.24 -13.13
N ASP A 16 21.58 -1.08 -13.21
CA ASP A 16 22.06 0.13 -12.52
C ASP A 16 21.97 -0.02 -10.99
N LEU A 17 20.88 -0.58 -10.44
CA LEU A 17 20.77 -0.91 -9.02
C LEU A 17 21.83 -1.93 -8.59
N ARG A 18 22.05 -2.98 -9.39
CA ARG A 18 23.09 -3.98 -9.14
C ARG A 18 24.48 -3.36 -9.11
N LYS A 19 24.82 -2.47 -10.04
CA LYS A 19 26.11 -1.74 -10.03
C LYS A 19 26.27 -0.90 -8.75
N LYS A 20 25.24 -0.15 -8.37
CA LYS A 20 25.23 0.63 -7.12
C LYS A 20 25.45 -0.24 -5.89
N TYR A 21 24.85 -1.44 -5.85
CA TYR A 21 25.10 -2.41 -4.79
C TYR A 21 26.55 -2.90 -4.77
N LEU A 22 27.11 -3.26 -5.92
CA LEU A 22 28.49 -3.76 -6.03
C LEU A 22 29.55 -2.73 -5.58
N VAL A 23 29.29 -1.43 -5.77
CA VAL A 23 30.17 -0.34 -5.30
C VAL A 23 29.82 0.17 -3.90
N GLY A 24 28.85 -0.45 -3.21
CA GLY A 24 28.47 -0.12 -1.84
C GLY A 24 27.54 1.09 -1.68
N GLU A 25 27.02 1.66 -2.77
CA GLU A 25 26.04 2.76 -2.73
C GLU A 25 24.66 2.29 -2.25
N LEU A 26 24.27 1.04 -2.53
CA LEU A 26 23.06 0.43 -1.95
C LEU A 26 23.46 -0.58 -0.87
N SER A 27 23.12 -0.28 0.37
CA SER A 27 23.38 -1.12 1.55
C SER A 27 22.36 -0.81 2.64
N ASP A 28 22.28 -1.68 3.64
CA ASP A 28 21.49 -1.45 4.86
C ASP A 28 21.86 -0.12 5.53
N LYS A 29 23.16 0.19 5.63
CA LYS A 29 23.66 1.46 6.18
C LYS A 29 23.22 2.68 5.38
N ASN A 30 23.10 2.55 4.05
CA ASN A 30 22.67 3.65 3.19
C ASN A 30 21.14 3.80 3.10
N ASN A 31 20.37 2.87 3.66
CA ASN A 31 18.94 3.08 3.85
C ASN A 31 18.65 4.14 4.93
N ILE A 32 19.56 4.28 5.92
CA ILE A 32 19.41 5.22 7.03
C ILE A 32 19.57 6.65 6.50
N LEU A 33 18.64 7.52 6.89
CA LEU A 33 18.67 8.93 6.54
C LEU A 33 19.93 9.60 7.11
N LYS A 34 20.64 10.31 6.25
CA LYS A 34 21.80 11.15 6.60
C LYS A 34 21.41 12.61 6.84
N ALA A 35 20.12 12.89 6.77
CA ALA A 35 19.52 14.21 6.91
C ALA A 35 19.13 14.48 8.36
N LYS A 36 18.92 15.76 8.70
CA LYS A 36 18.33 16.13 9.99
C LYS A 36 16.88 15.64 10.03
N VAL A 37 16.56 14.86 11.06
CA VAL A 37 15.22 14.34 11.32
C VAL A 37 14.68 14.95 12.61
N GLU A 38 13.47 15.49 12.53
CA GLU A 38 12.76 16.10 13.66
C GLU A 38 11.38 15.44 13.80
N PRO A 39 10.85 15.32 15.04
CA PRO A 39 9.48 14.87 15.23
C PRO A 39 8.51 15.87 14.59
N PRO A 40 7.36 15.40 14.06
CA PRO A 40 6.35 16.29 13.50
C PRO A 40 5.58 17.02 14.60
N ASP A 41 4.94 18.11 14.22
CA ASP A 41 3.93 18.79 15.05
C ASP A 41 2.59 18.07 14.90
N GLU A 42 2.37 17.04 15.72
CA GLU A 42 1.20 16.15 15.62
C GLU A 42 -0.14 16.87 15.89
N MET A 43 -0.13 18.04 16.55
CA MET A 43 -1.33 18.85 16.76
C MET A 43 -1.91 19.41 15.45
N LYS A 44 -1.13 19.40 14.36
CA LYS A 44 -1.59 19.80 13.02
C LYS A 44 -2.28 18.67 12.26
N PHE A 45 -2.17 17.43 12.74
CA PHE A 45 -2.83 16.31 12.08
C PHE A 45 -4.32 16.36 12.39
N PHE A 46 -5.14 16.20 11.36
CA PHE A 46 -6.58 16.18 11.57
C PHE A 46 -6.96 14.91 12.33
N ASN A 47 -7.69 15.05 13.43
CA ASN A 47 -8.21 13.91 14.17
C ASN A 47 -9.73 14.01 14.24
N PRO A 48 -10.48 13.24 13.43
CA PRO A 48 -11.94 13.25 13.41
C PRO A 48 -12.64 13.09 14.77
N LYS A 49 -12.00 12.43 15.75
CA LYS A 49 -12.55 12.28 17.10
C LYS A 49 -12.47 13.58 17.89
N ASN A 50 -11.38 14.32 17.73
CA ASN A 50 -11.10 15.54 18.48
C ASN A 50 -11.65 16.79 17.76
N ASP A 51 -11.61 16.79 16.42
CA ASP A 51 -11.93 17.91 15.54
C ASP A 51 -13.27 17.72 14.84
N ASN A 52 -14.33 17.44 15.60
CA ASN A 52 -15.59 16.94 15.03
C ASN A 52 -16.51 17.99 14.40
N SER A 53 -16.20 19.28 14.55
CA SER A 53 -17.09 20.39 14.16
C SER A 53 -17.39 20.44 12.66
N GLN A 54 -16.51 19.91 11.82
CA GLN A 54 -16.69 19.87 10.35
C GLN A 54 -17.06 18.47 9.84
N ASN A 55 -17.21 17.47 10.72
CA ASN A 55 -17.36 16.08 10.28
C ASN A 55 -18.56 15.85 9.36
N GLU A 56 -19.70 16.48 9.65
CA GLU A 56 -20.89 16.34 8.80
C GLU A 56 -20.66 16.96 7.40
N LYS A 57 -20.12 18.19 7.34
CA LYS A 57 -19.82 18.88 6.08
C LYS A 57 -18.83 18.07 5.23
N LEU A 58 -17.76 17.55 5.85
CA LEU A 58 -16.77 16.74 5.16
C LEU A 58 -17.37 15.41 4.70
N SER A 59 -18.15 14.74 5.54
CA SER A 59 -18.85 13.49 5.17
C SER A 59 -19.78 13.70 3.97
N ASN A 60 -20.53 14.81 3.94
CA ASN A 60 -21.38 15.15 2.80
C ASN A 60 -20.56 15.40 1.52
N LEU A 61 -19.43 16.11 1.62
CA LEU A 61 -18.53 16.33 0.48
C LEU A 61 -17.96 15.02 -0.08
N GLY A 62 -17.50 14.11 0.79
CA GLY A 62 -17.02 12.80 0.38
C GLY A 62 -18.12 11.93 -0.24
N ALA A 63 -19.32 11.90 0.37
CA ALA A 63 -20.47 11.18 -0.15
C ALA A 63 -20.87 11.68 -1.55
N ASP A 64 -20.89 13.01 -1.75
CA ASP A 64 -21.22 13.61 -3.04
C ASP A 64 -20.18 13.31 -4.11
N ALA A 65 -18.89 13.28 -3.75
CA ALA A 65 -17.84 12.87 -4.68
C ALA A 65 -17.97 11.38 -5.08
N ILE A 66 -18.33 10.50 -4.14
CA ILE A 66 -18.61 9.08 -4.43
C ILE A 66 -19.79 8.97 -5.40
N LYS A 67 -20.92 9.63 -5.13
CA LYS A 67 -22.12 9.64 -6.00
C LYS A 67 -21.80 10.14 -7.41
N LYS A 68 -20.88 11.10 -7.55
CA LYS A 68 -20.40 11.64 -8.83
C LYS A 68 -19.41 10.73 -9.55
N GLY A 69 -19.10 9.55 -9.02
CA GLY A 69 -18.20 8.58 -9.64
C GLY A 69 -16.72 8.97 -9.60
N LYS A 70 -16.33 9.88 -8.70
CA LYS A 70 -14.95 10.42 -8.63
C LYS A 70 -13.94 9.47 -7.98
N LEU A 71 -14.41 8.42 -7.31
CA LEU A 71 -13.59 7.51 -6.51
C LEU A 71 -13.30 6.21 -7.25
N GLY A 72 -12.03 5.80 -7.26
CA GLY A 72 -11.58 4.44 -7.56
C GLY A 72 -10.84 3.84 -6.36
N VAL A 73 -10.67 2.52 -6.36
CA VAL A 73 -9.97 1.80 -5.27
C VAL A 73 -8.80 1.01 -5.83
N VAL A 74 -7.65 1.08 -5.17
CA VAL A 74 -6.48 0.24 -5.43
C VAL A 74 -6.29 -0.70 -4.25
N ILE A 75 -6.34 -2.01 -4.51
CA ILE A 75 -6.07 -3.05 -3.52
C ILE A 75 -4.71 -3.67 -3.82
N VAL A 76 -3.79 -3.62 -2.86
CA VAL A 76 -2.46 -4.22 -2.99
C VAL A 76 -2.50 -5.67 -2.54
N ASN A 77 -2.25 -6.57 -3.48
CA ASN A 77 -2.29 -8.02 -3.33
C ASN A 77 -1.04 -8.68 -3.95
N GLY A 78 0.09 -7.97 -3.97
CA GLY A 78 1.36 -8.48 -4.50
C GLY A 78 2.13 -9.40 -3.53
N GLY A 79 1.72 -9.44 -2.26
CA GLY A 79 2.42 -10.13 -1.18
C GLY A 79 2.03 -11.60 -1.00
N MET A 80 3.03 -12.44 -0.80
CA MET A 80 2.86 -13.82 -0.33
C MET A 80 2.76 -13.85 1.19
N ALA A 81 1.84 -14.64 1.72
CA ALA A 81 1.72 -14.94 3.14
C ALA A 81 2.69 -16.06 3.52
N THR A 82 4.00 -15.77 3.53
CA THR A 82 5.04 -16.76 3.84
C THR A 82 4.84 -17.41 5.21
N ARG A 83 4.37 -16.64 6.20
CA ARG A 83 4.01 -17.12 7.55
C ARG A 83 2.74 -18.00 7.60
N PHE A 84 1.97 -18.05 6.52
CA PHE A 84 0.78 -18.88 6.34
C PHE A 84 1.06 -20.06 5.38
N GLY A 85 2.32 -20.51 5.30
CA GLY A 85 2.70 -21.61 4.42
C GLY A 85 2.92 -21.21 2.96
N GLY A 86 3.10 -19.92 2.66
CA GLY A 86 3.46 -19.47 1.32
C GLY A 86 2.28 -19.37 0.33
N VAL A 87 1.08 -19.09 0.83
CA VAL A 87 -0.11 -18.82 0.01
C VAL A 87 -0.24 -17.34 -0.35
N VAL A 88 -1.06 -16.98 -1.34
CA VAL A 88 -1.36 -15.58 -1.65
C VAL A 88 -2.14 -14.96 -0.49
N LYS A 89 -1.72 -13.78 0.01
CA LYS A 89 -2.34 -13.20 1.20
C LYS A 89 -3.83 -12.92 1.03
N GLY A 90 -4.24 -12.40 -0.11
CA GLY A 90 -5.65 -12.07 -0.39
C GLY A 90 -6.61 -13.26 -0.39
N ILE A 91 -6.13 -14.48 -0.67
CA ILE A 91 -6.99 -15.68 -0.72
C ILE A 91 -7.05 -16.44 0.61
N VAL A 92 -6.26 -16.02 1.61
CA VAL A 92 -6.31 -16.61 2.95
C VAL A 92 -7.70 -16.39 3.55
N GLU A 93 -8.31 -17.47 4.04
CA GLU A 93 -9.57 -17.44 4.77
C GLU A 93 -9.41 -16.67 6.08
N VAL A 94 -10.37 -15.80 6.39
CA VAL A 94 -10.41 -14.96 7.58
C VAL A 94 -11.46 -15.47 8.57
N TYR A 95 -12.70 -15.69 8.13
CA TYR A 95 -13.78 -16.29 8.92
C TYR A 95 -14.88 -16.82 7.99
N ASP A 96 -15.61 -17.86 8.42
CA ASP A 96 -16.75 -18.46 7.70
C ASP A 96 -16.48 -18.69 6.19
N GLY A 97 -15.29 -19.17 5.81
CA GLY A 97 -14.91 -19.38 4.42
C GLY A 97 -14.59 -18.10 3.62
N LYS A 98 -14.75 -16.91 4.20
CA LYS A 98 -14.47 -15.64 3.53
C LYS A 98 -12.99 -15.29 3.56
N SER A 99 -12.43 -15.07 2.38
CA SER A 99 -11.04 -14.61 2.24
C SER A 99 -10.86 -13.09 2.50
N PHE A 100 -9.63 -12.63 2.74
CA PHE A 100 -9.33 -11.20 2.85
C PHE A 100 -9.83 -10.40 1.64
N LEU A 101 -9.55 -10.89 0.43
CA LEU A 101 -9.97 -10.25 -0.81
C LEU A 101 -11.49 -10.19 -0.92
N GLN A 102 -12.20 -11.27 -0.57
CA GLN A 102 -13.66 -11.28 -0.56
C GLN A 102 -14.22 -10.20 0.37
N ILE A 103 -13.71 -10.10 1.61
CA ILE A 103 -14.20 -9.12 2.58
C ILE A 103 -13.98 -7.69 2.06
N LYS A 104 -12.80 -7.36 1.51
CA LYS A 104 -12.54 -6.05 0.90
C LYS A 104 -13.50 -5.73 -0.24
N LEU A 105 -13.80 -6.71 -1.10
CA LEU A 105 -14.73 -6.56 -2.21
C LEU A 105 -16.18 -6.39 -1.74
N GLU A 106 -16.60 -7.13 -0.71
CA GLU A 106 -17.92 -6.97 -0.07
C GLU A 106 -18.09 -5.58 0.57
N GLN A 107 -17.05 -5.04 1.21
CA GLN A 107 -17.07 -3.66 1.73
C GLN A 107 -17.31 -2.63 0.61
N ILE A 108 -16.63 -2.78 -0.54
CA ILE A 108 -16.84 -1.89 -1.70
C ILE A 108 -18.25 -2.08 -2.26
N LYS A 109 -18.78 -3.32 -2.29
CA LYS A 109 -20.15 -3.60 -2.71
C LYS A 109 -21.18 -2.91 -1.81
N LYS A 110 -20.97 -2.89 -0.48
CA LYS A 110 -21.81 -2.15 0.48
C LYS A 110 -21.85 -0.65 0.12
N VAL A 111 -20.71 -0.04 -0.27
CA VAL A 111 -20.65 1.37 -0.73
C VAL A 111 -21.35 1.57 -2.08
N ASN A 112 -21.13 0.67 -3.04
CA ASN A 112 -21.82 0.70 -4.33
C ASN A 112 -23.34 0.66 -4.17
N GLN A 113 -23.84 -0.19 -3.27
CA GLN A 113 -25.27 -0.28 -2.94
C GLN A 113 -25.78 1.00 -2.26
N LYS A 114 -25.05 1.50 -1.24
CA LYS A 114 -25.41 2.72 -0.50
C LYS A 114 -25.60 3.93 -1.40
N TYR A 115 -24.74 4.10 -2.41
CA TYR A 115 -24.74 5.27 -3.28
C TYR A 115 -25.27 5.02 -4.70
N ASN A 116 -25.67 3.79 -5.02
CA ASN A 116 -26.05 3.35 -6.37
C ASN A 116 -24.98 3.69 -7.42
N VAL A 117 -23.73 3.33 -7.13
CA VAL A 117 -22.55 3.58 -7.98
C VAL A 117 -21.82 2.29 -8.33
N LYS A 118 -20.89 2.38 -9.28
CA LYS A 118 -19.97 1.30 -9.63
C LYS A 118 -18.53 1.79 -9.50
N ILE A 119 -17.97 1.67 -8.30
CA ILE A 119 -16.58 2.06 -8.05
C ILE A 119 -15.63 1.14 -8.85
N PRO A 120 -14.73 1.68 -9.69
CA PRO A 120 -13.68 0.90 -10.33
C PRO A 120 -12.65 0.43 -9.31
N ILE A 121 -12.29 -0.86 -9.38
CA ILE A 121 -11.39 -1.54 -8.45
C ILE A 121 -10.17 -2.00 -9.24
N TYR A 122 -9.00 -1.59 -8.80
CA TYR A 122 -7.72 -1.95 -9.39
C TYR A 122 -6.97 -2.87 -8.44
N LEU A 123 -6.88 -4.14 -8.79
CA LEU A 123 -6.25 -5.16 -7.96
C LEU A 123 -4.80 -5.36 -8.42
N MET A 124 -3.85 -4.87 -7.62
CA MET A 124 -2.43 -5.01 -7.91
C MET A 124 -1.91 -6.35 -7.41
N ASN A 125 -1.53 -7.22 -8.33
CA ASN A 125 -0.90 -8.50 -8.06
C ASN A 125 0.62 -8.44 -8.33
N SER A 126 1.29 -9.56 -8.13
CA SER A 126 2.67 -9.79 -8.55
C SER A 126 2.75 -11.06 -9.40
N HIS A 127 3.92 -11.34 -9.98
CA HIS A 127 4.16 -12.60 -10.68
C HIS A 127 3.87 -13.85 -9.82
N SER A 128 3.98 -13.74 -8.49
CA SER A 128 3.72 -14.84 -7.56
C SER A 128 2.23 -14.95 -7.18
N THR A 129 1.45 -13.88 -7.30
CA THR A 129 0.06 -13.85 -6.79
C THR A 129 -1.01 -13.84 -7.88
N GLU A 130 -0.66 -13.48 -9.12
CA GLU A 130 -1.63 -13.30 -10.21
C GLU A 130 -2.51 -14.52 -10.47
N ASN A 131 -1.91 -15.69 -10.72
CA ASN A 131 -2.66 -16.87 -11.15
C ASN A 131 -3.67 -17.32 -10.09
N ALA A 132 -3.23 -17.52 -8.84
CA ALA A 132 -4.10 -17.94 -7.76
C ALA A 132 -5.19 -16.90 -7.44
N THR A 133 -4.89 -15.60 -7.60
CA THR A 133 -5.88 -14.54 -7.44
C THR A 133 -6.95 -14.60 -8.53
N LEU A 134 -6.56 -14.78 -9.80
CA LEU A 134 -7.49 -14.89 -10.92
C LEU A 134 -8.37 -16.15 -10.82
N GLU A 135 -7.80 -17.28 -10.40
CA GLU A 135 -8.55 -18.51 -10.14
C GLU A 135 -9.56 -18.31 -9.02
N HIS A 136 -9.16 -17.68 -7.91
CA HIS A 136 -10.05 -17.38 -6.78
C HIS A 136 -11.19 -16.44 -7.19
N LEU A 137 -10.91 -15.39 -7.97
CA LEU A 137 -11.94 -14.50 -8.51
C LEU A 137 -12.91 -15.28 -9.40
N LYS A 138 -12.43 -16.06 -10.36
CA LYS A 138 -13.28 -16.84 -11.29
C LYS A 138 -14.16 -17.86 -10.55
N LYS A 139 -13.57 -18.64 -9.64
CA LYS A 139 -14.28 -19.66 -8.85
C LYS A 139 -15.44 -19.06 -8.06
N ASN A 140 -15.30 -17.82 -7.62
CA ASN A 140 -16.30 -17.11 -6.83
C ASN A 140 -17.11 -16.09 -7.66
N ASN A 141 -17.17 -16.24 -8.99
CA ASN A 141 -17.89 -15.36 -9.90
C ASN A 141 -17.59 -13.87 -9.68
N TRP A 142 -16.31 -13.56 -9.49
CA TRP A 142 -15.76 -12.23 -9.17
C TRP A 142 -16.43 -11.54 -7.99
N PHE A 143 -17.05 -12.31 -7.09
CA PHE A 143 -17.87 -11.79 -5.98
C PHE A 143 -18.99 -10.81 -6.44
N GLY A 144 -19.42 -10.93 -7.70
CA GLY A 144 -20.40 -10.05 -8.34
C GLY A 144 -19.86 -8.69 -8.81
N LEU A 145 -18.54 -8.53 -8.94
CA LEU A 145 -17.87 -7.28 -9.31
C LEU A 145 -17.01 -7.38 -10.58
N GLU A 146 -17.25 -8.38 -11.44
CA GLU A 146 -16.45 -8.64 -12.66
C GLU A 146 -16.23 -7.39 -13.52
N ASN A 147 -17.28 -6.61 -13.75
CA ASN A 147 -17.21 -5.39 -14.57
C ASN A 147 -16.52 -4.20 -13.88
N SER A 148 -16.29 -4.28 -12.58
CA SER A 148 -15.63 -3.24 -11.78
C SER A 148 -14.16 -3.54 -11.53
N ILE A 149 -13.75 -4.81 -11.55
CA ILE A 149 -12.39 -5.24 -11.19
C ILE A 149 -11.48 -5.25 -12.41
N LYS A 150 -10.35 -4.54 -12.31
CA LYS A 150 -9.24 -4.59 -13.25
C LYS A 150 -8.00 -5.09 -12.52
N CYS A 151 -7.54 -6.28 -12.87
CA CYS A 151 -6.29 -6.81 -12.34
C CYS A 151 -5.11 -6.24 -13.13
N PHE A 152 -4.04 -5.86 -12.42
CA PHE A 152 -2.77 -5.50 -13.01
C PHE A 152 -1.64 -6.02 -12.13
N ASN A 153 -0.42 -6.06 -12.66
CA ASN A 153 0.72 -6.55 -11.91
C ASN A 153 1.73 -5.43 -11.69
N GLN A 154 2.30 -5.39 -10.49
CA GLN A 154 3.60 -4.74 -10.28
C GLN A 154 4.67 -5.42 -11.16
N PHE A 155 5.79 -4.73 -11.38
CA PHE A 155 6.91 -5.24 -12.14
C PHE A 155 7.57 -6.44 -11.45
N ILE A 156 8.44 -7.12 -12.20
CA ILE A 156 9.31 -8.19 -11.72
C ILE A 156 10.75 -7.71 -11.66
N ALA A 157 11.51 -8.31 -10.76
CA ALA A 157 12.91 -8.03 -10.48
C ALA A 157 13.66 -9.33 -10.19
N LYS A 158 15.00 -9.29 -10.21
CA LYS A 158 15.87 -10.45 -9.94
C LYS A 158 16.69 -10.23 -8.66
N ARG A 159 16.64 -11.22 -7.76
CA ARG A 159 17.42 -11.28 -6.53
C ARG A 159 18.89 -11.47 -6.85
N LEU A 160 19.73 -10.87 -6.02
CA LEU A 160 21.16 -11.07 -6.05
C LEU A 160 21.61 -11.96 -4.89
N ASN A 161 22.64 -12.77 -5.10
CA ASN A 161 23.47 -13.31 -4.03
C ASN A 161 24.29 -12.17 -3.43
N THR A 162 24.93 -12.43 -2.29
CA THR A 162 25.79 -11.43 -1.61
C THR A 162 27.03 -11.02 -2.39
N ASP A 163 27.42 -11.79 -3.42
CA ASP A 163 28.49 -11.45 -4.36
C ASP A 163 28.01 -10.56 -5.53
N GLY A 164 26.71 -10.24 -5.57
CA GLY A 164 26.07 -9.49 -6.65
C GLY A 164 25.77 -10.30 -7.92
N GLY A 165 26.04 -11.60 -7.94
CA GLY A 165 25.53 -12.51 -8.97
C GLY A 165 24.03 -12.75 -8.83
N PHE A 166 23.33 -13.13 -9.90
CA PHE A 166 21.91 -13.48 -9.79
C PHE A 166 21.72 -14.81 -9.07
N VAL A 167 20.67 -14.90 -8.24
CA VAL A 167 20.27 -16.16 -7.60
C VAL A 167 19.96 -17.22 -8.65
N THR A 168 20.38 -18.46 -8.39
CA THR A 168 20.10 -19.65 -9.22
C THR A 168 19.48 -20.76 -8.36
N PRO A 169 18.51 -21.54 -8.90
CA PRO A 169 17.96 -21.48 -10.26
C PRO A 169 17.16 -20.20 -10.52
N GLU A 170 17.00 -19.82 -11.79
CA GLU A 170 16.43 -18.51 -12.16
C GLU A 170 15.00 -18.31 -11.61
N SER A 171 14.23 -19.39 -11.51
CA SER A 171 12.88 -19.39 -10.92
C SER A 171 12.83 -18.85 -9.49
N GLU A 172 13.91 -19.02 -8.72
CA GLU A 172 14.03 -18.51 -7.34
C GLU A 172 14.55 -17.07 -7.28
N SER A 173 15.02 -16.54 -8.40
CA SER A 173 15.53 -15.17 -8.48
C SER A 173 14.40 -14.14 -8.47
N TYR A 174 13.19 -14.49 -8.87
CA TYR A 174 12.17 -13.47 -9.12
C TYR A 174 11.49 -12.93 -7.86
N TYR A 175 11.36 -11.60 -7.79
CA TYR A 175 10.62 -10.90 -6.73
C TYR A 175 9.88 -9.68 -7.31
N GLY A 176 8.94 -9.12 -6.55
CA GLY A 176 8.31 -7.86 -6.89
C GLY A 176 9.00 -6.70 -6.14
N PRO A 177 9.29 -5.56 -6.79
CA PRO A 177 10.14 -4.51 -6.24
C PRO A 177 9.43 -3.56 -5.24
N GLY A 178 8.60 -4.11 -4.37
CA GLY A 178 7.87 -3.35 -3.34
C GLY A 178 6.61 -2.67 -3.85
N HIS A 179 5.74 -2.29 -2.90
CA HIS A 179 4.40 -1.77 -3.20
C HIS A 179 4.42 -0.34 -3.77
N GLY A 180 5.53 0.41 -3.66
CA GLY A 180 5.70 1.70 -4.34
C GLY A 180 5.73 1.59 -5.87
N ASP A 181 5.88 0.38 -6.39
CA ASP A 181 5.79 0.11 -7.82
C ASP A 181 4.41 0.35 -8.42
N PHE A 182 3.36 0.45 -7.57
CA PHE A 182 1.99 0.64 -8.01
C PHE A 182 1.86 1.80 -9.00
N VAL A 183 2.47 2.96 -8.72
CA VAL A 183 2.27 4.17 -9.53
C VAL A 183 2.84 4.00 -10.94
N PHE A 184 3.97 3.29 -11.06
CA PHE A 184 4.63 3.04 -12.34
C PHE A 184 3.89 1.96 -13.13
N ALA A 185 3.52 0.86 -12.49
CA ALA A 185 2.76 -0.22 -13.12
C ALA A 185 1.37 0.27 -13.56
N PHE A 186 0.68 1.02 -12.72
CA PHE A 186 -0.65 1.57 -12.98
C PHE A 186 -0.65 2.53 -14.18
N SER A 187 0.37 3.38 -14.27
CA SER A 187 0.58 4.28 -15.42
C SER A 187 0.96 3.49 -16.69
N LYS A 188 1.91 2.56 -16.60
CA LYS A 188 2.38 1.75 -17.75
C LYS A 188 1.26 0.92 -18.39
N MET A 189 0.30 0.44 -17.58
CA MET A 189 -0.87 -0.30 -18.06
C MET A 189 -1.97 0.61 -18.63
N GLY A 190 -1.77 1.93 -18.65
CA GLY A 190 -2.77 2.91 -19.11
C GLY A 190 -3.98 3.04 -18.18
N HIS A 191 -3.95 2.44 -16.99
CA HIS A 191 -5.08 2.48 -16.05
C HIS A 191 -5.27 3.87 -15.46
N LEU A 192 -4.19 4.59 -15.15
CA LEU A 192 -4.27 5.97 -14.67
C LEU A 192 -4.95 6.89 -15.68
N SER A 193 -4.46 6.89 -16.93
CA SER A 193 -5.04 7.72 -18.00
C SER A 193 -6.49 7.35 -18.29
N GLN A 194 -6.83 6.06 -18.28
CA GLN A 194 -8.20 5.61 -18.50
C GLN A 194 -9.12 5.99 -17.34
N PHE A 195 -8.63 5.93 -16.09
CA PHE A 195 -9.39 6.33 -14.91
C PHE A 195 -9.73 7.82 -14.96
N ILE A 196 -8.72 8.67 -15.20
CA ILE A 196 -8.89 10.12 -15.33
C ILE A 196 -9.83 10.47 -16.49
N LYS A 197 -9.63 9.85 -17.67
CA LYS A 197 -10.50 10.05 -18.84
C LYS A 197 -11.97 9.70 -18.56
N ASN A 198 -12.23 8.78 -17.64
CA ASN A 198 -13.57 8.38 -17.24
C ASN A 198 -14.15 9.24 -16.08
N GLY A 199 -13.51 10.35 -15.73
CA GLY A 199 -13.94 11.26 -14.65
C GLY A 199 -13.49 10.84 -13.25
N GLY A 200 -12.59 9.86 -13.14
CA GLY A 200 -12.00 9.45 -11.88
C GLY A 200 -10.99 10.49 -11.37
N GLU A 201 -11.19 11.01 -10.17
CA GLU A 201 -10.35 12.06 -9.60
C GLU A 201 -9.49 11.54 -8.44
N HIS A 202 -9.93 10.52 -7.71
CA HIS A 202 -9.25 10.06 -6.51
C HIS A 202 -9.14 8.53 -6.43
N LEU A 203 -8.01 8.04 -5.93
CA LEU A 203 -7.74 6.62 -5.72
C LEU A 203 -7.56 6.33 -4.24
N TRP A 204 -8.42 5.49 -3.68
CA TRP A 204 -8.27 4.94 -2.34
C TRP A 204 -7.38 3.71 -2.38
N TYR A 205 -6.20 3.78 -1.77
CA TYR A 205 -5.19 2.74 -1.78
C TYR A 205 -5.10 2.06 -0.42
N SER A 206 -5.09 0.72 -0.40
CA SER A 206 -4.82 -0.04 0.82
C SER A 206 -4.31 -1.46 0.55
N ASN A 207 -3.62 -2.04 1.53
CA ASN A 207 -3.25 -3.45 1.52
C ASN A 207 -4.47 -4.35 1.70
N VAL A 208 -4.46 -5.52 1.04
CA VAL A 208 -5.54 -6.51 1.11
C VAL A 208 -5.75 -7.05 2.54
N ASP A 209 -4.71 -7.08 3.36
CA ASP A 209 -4.72 -7.62 4.72
C ASP A 209 -5.12 -6.60 5.80
N ASN A 210 -5.21 -5.30 5.47
CA ASN A 210 -5.83 -4.32 6.34
C ASN A 210 -7.32 -4.20 6.03
N LEU A 211 -8.13 -5.01 6.73
CA LEU A 211 -9.58 -5.01 6.59
C LEU A 211 -10.25 -3.76 7.18
N GLY A 212 -9.57 -3.04 8.08
CA GLY A 212 -10.04 -1.77 8.64
C GLY A 212 -9.99 -0.59 7.67
N ALA A 213 -9.18 -0.68 6.60
CA ALA A 213 -9.09 0.33 5.56
C ALA A 213 -10.33 0.32 4.64
N THR A 214 -11.49 0.68 5.20
CA THR A 214 -12.76 0.86 4.48
C THR A 214 -12.85 2.28 3.92
N ILE A 215 -13.67 2.47 2.88
CA ILE A 215 -13.97 3.82 2.38
C ILE A 215 -14.73 4.59 3.45
N SER A 216 -14.20 5.74 3.86
CA SER A 216 -14.84 6.68 4.78
C SER A 216 -15.14 7.98 4.07
N GLU A 217 -16.40 8.40 4.07
CA GLU A 217 -16.82 9.65 3.45
C GLU A 217 -16.19 10.87 4.14
N LEU A 218 -16.01 10.80 5.45
CA LEU A 218 -15.38 11.86 6.23
C LEU A 218 -13.92 12.09 5.80
N ILE A 219 -13.13 11.01 5.76
CA ILE A 219 -11.72 11.07 5.35
C ILE A 219 -11.61 11.50 3.89
N PHE A 220 -12.51 11.01 3.03
CA PHE A 220 -12.54 11.40 1.63
C PHE A 220 -12.89 12.89 1.47
N GLY A 221 -13.85 13.37 2.24
CA GLY A 221 -14.24 14.77 2.31
C GLY A 221 -13.09 15.66 2.75
N ASP A 222 -12.35 15.27 3.80
CA ASP A 222 -11.17 16.02 4.26
C ASP A 222 -10.11 16.14 3.16
N HIS A 223 -9.80 15.02 2.48
CA HIS A 223 -8.87 14.99 1.35
C HIS A 223 -9.26 15.98 0.23
N ILE A 224 -10.55 16.02 -0.12
CA ILE A 224 -11.08 16.93 -1.14
C ILE A 224 -11.05 18.37 -0.64
N TYR A 225 -11.53 18.61 0.58
CA TYR A 225 -11.64 19.94 1.17
C TYR A 225 -10.29 20.66 1.26
N LYS A 226 -9.25 19.93 1.69
CA LYS A 226 -7.89 20.45 1.78
C LYS A 226 -7.16 20.51 0.44
N ASN A 227 -7.77 19.99 -0.63
CA ASN A 227 -7.16 19.84 -1.96
C ASN A 227 -5.79 19.18 -1.84
N SER A 228 -5.76 18.02 -1.20
CA SER A 228 -4.56 17.22 -0.97
C SER A 228 -4.20 16.43 -2.22
N GLU A 229 -2.91 16.25 -2.47
CA GLU A 229 -2.46 15.32 -3.52
C GLU A 229 -2.33 13.90 -2.98
N MET A 230 -2.00 13.78 -1.70
CA MET A 230 -1.94 12.53 -0.94
C MET A 230 -2.55 12.78 0.45
N THR A 231 -3.33 11.82 0.95
CA THR A 231 -3.71 11.76 2.37
C THR A 231 -3.19 10.45 2.94
N VAL A 232 -2.60 10.51 4.13
CA VAL A 232 -2.07 9.34 4.84
C VAL A 232 -2.86 9.11 6.13
N GLU A 233 -3.45 7.93 6.26
CA GLU A 233 -4.03 7.50 7.53
C GLU A 233 -2.93 7.06 8.51
N LEU A 234 -2.96 7.64 9.70
CA LEU A 234 -2.05 7.38 10.81
C LEU A 234 -2.82 6.74 11.97
N ALA A 235 -2.23 5.76 12.64
CA ALA A 235 -2.79 5.17 13.84
C ALA A 235 -1.90 5.44 15.05
N GLU A 236 -2.48 5.58 16.23
CA GLU A 236 -1.74 5.68 17.49
C GLU A 236 -0.87 4.44 17.73
N LYS A 237 0.39 4.63 18.14
CA LYS A 237 1.29 3.58 18.57
C LYS A 237 0.91 3.07 19.95
N TYR A 238 0.95 1.76 20.12
CA TYR A 238 0.91 1.09 21.42
C TYR A 238 2.33 0.66 21.80
N PRO A 239 2.61 0.41 23.09
CA PRO A 239 3.92 -0.03 23.54
C PRO A 239 4.44 -1.22 22.73
N GLY A 240 5.64 -1.08 22.15
CA GLY A 240 6.28 -2.11 21.33
C GLY A 240 5.97 -2.04 19.83
N ASP A 241 5.09 -1.15 19.38
CA ASP A 241 4.85 -0.94 17.95
C ASP A 241 6.07 -0.39 17.23
N LYS A 242 6.23 -0.90 16.01
CA LYS A 242 7.34 -0.62 15.13
C LYS A 242 6.80 -0.51 13.71
N GLY A 243 7.10 0.59 13.03
CA GLY A 243 6.62 0.86 11.69
C GLY A 243 7.06 2.24 11.19
N GLY A 244 6.83 2.52 9.91
CA GLY A 244 7.02 3.86 9.38
C GLY A 244 6.13 4.88 10.06
N ALA A 245 6.58 6.13 10.13
CA ALA A 245 5.90 7.22 10.82
C ALA A 245 6.12 8.55 10.09
N PRO A 246 5.26 9.56 10.27
CA PRO A 246 5.52 10.90 9.77
C PRO A 246 6.71 11.52 10.50
N ALA A 247 7.63 12.15 9.78
CA ALA A 247 8.74 12.89 10.35
C ALA A 247 9.12 14.08 9.46
N VAL A 248 9.72 15.10 10.07
CA VAL A 248 10.25 16.25 9.33
C VAL A 248 11.70 15.95 8.94
N VAL A 249 11.96 15.83 7.65
CA VAL A 249 13.29 15.57 7.09
C VAL A 249 13.71 16.78 6.27
N ASN A 250 14.79 17.46 6.68
CA ASN A 250 15.24 18.72 6.06
C ASN A 250 14.11 19.77 5.90
N GLY A 251 13.21 19.86 6.87
CA GLY A 251 12.08 20.81 6.86
C GLY A 251 10.85 20.36 6.06
N HIS A 252 10.89 19.19 5.43
CA HIS A 252 9.74 18.60 4.72
C HIS A 252 9.09 17.48 5.53
N LEU A 253 7.77 17.50 5.66
CA LEU A 253 7.02 16.47 6.38
C LEU A 253 6.70 15.28 5.46
N GLU A 254 7.28 14.12 5.75
CA GLU A 254 7.18 12.92 4.92
C GLU A 254 6.97 11.64 5.75
N ILE A 255 6.53 10.56 5.11
CA ILE A 255 6.57 9.22 5.69
C ILE A 255 8.00 8.68 5.65
N VAL A 256 8.50 8.32 6.82
CA VAL A 256 9.80 7.68 7.01
C VAL A 256 9.58 6.28 7.55
N GLU A 257 10.03 5.25 6.82
CA GLU A 257 10.00 3.88 7.33
C GLU A 257 10.91 3.67 8.53
N GLN A 258 10.55 2.72 9.38
CA GLN A 258 11.27 2.45 10.62
C GLN A 258 12.78 2.25 10.44
N PHE A 259 13.19 1.52 9.39
CA PHE A 259 14.60 1.21 9.10
C PHE A 259 15.38 2.40 8.51
N LYS A 260 14.70 3.49 8.14
CA LYS A 260 15.31 4.71 7.60
C LYS A 260 15.68 5.72 8.70
N PHE A 261 15.08 5.63 9.89
CA PHE A 261 15.38 6.59 10.96
C PHE A 261 16.85 6.49 11.41
N PRO A 262 17.52 7.64 11.68
CA PRO A 262 18.84 7.65 12.31
C PRO A 262 18.85 6.87 13.62
N THR A 263 19.96 6.20 13.93
CA THR A 263 20.08 5.36 15.13
C THR A 263 20.02 6.14 16.44
N ASP A 264 20.34 7.43 16.39
CA ASP A 264 20.29 8.39 17.50
C ASP A 264 18.94 9.13 17.60
N PHE A 265 18.05 8.95 16.62
CA PHE A 265 16.72 9.53 16.67
C PHE A 265 15.78 8.69 17.55
N ASN A 266 15.20 9.32 18.57
CA ASN A 266 14.19 8.67 19.41
C ASN A 266 12.83 8.64 18.71
N GLN A 267 12.48 7.51 18.09
CA GLN A 267 11.18 7.31 17.43
C GLN A 267 9.97 7.32 18.37
N ASP A 268 10.18 7.19 19.69
CA ASP A 268 9.09 7.27 20.68
C ASP A 268 8.59 8.72 20.85
N LEU A 269 9.29 9.70 20.30
CA LEU A 269 8.80 11.09 20.17
C LEU A 269 7.65 11.24 19.18
N ILE A 270 7.37 10.21 18.37
CA ILE A 270 6.28 10.20 17.40
C ILE A 270 5.22 9.22 17.91
N SER A 271 4.05 9.71 18.27
CA SER A 271 2.99 8.92 18.91
C SER A 271 2.14 8.13 17.93
N VAL A 272 2.29 8.39 16.62
CA VAL A 272 1.52 7.78 15.54
C VAL A 272 2.39 7.09 14.51
N PHE A 273 1.82 6.18 13.73
CA PHE A 273 2.52 5.46 12.66
C PHE A 273 1.66 5.26 11.42
N ASN A 274 2.33 5.07 10.28
CA ASN A 274 1.76 4.89 8.95
C ASN A 274 0.96 3.57 8.87
N THR A 275 -0.32 3.67 8.51
CA THR A 275 -1.19 2.49 8.29
C THR A 275 -1.04 1.86 6.91
N ALA A 276 -0.26 2.48 6.02
CA ALA A 276 -0.18 2.16 4.59
C ALA A 276 -1.54 2.22 3.86
N THR A 277 -2.43 3.09 4.34
CA THR A 277 -3.70 3.44 3.69
C THR A 277 -3.63 4.88 3.23
N TYR A 278 -3.87 5.10 1.93
CA TYR A 278 -3.66 6.39 1.29
C TYR A 278 -4.85 6.77 0.42
N ILE A 279 -5.05 8.07 0.24
CA ILE A 279 -5.91 8.61 -0.83
C ILE A 279 -5.04 9.47 -1.73
N PHE A 280 -5.05 9.20 -3.03
CA PHE A 280 -4.28 9.98 -4.00
C PHE A 280 -5.19 10.77 -4.93
N LYS A 281 -4.81 12.01 -5.23
CA LYS A 281 -5.38 12.76 -6.37
C LYS A 281 -4.76 12.23 -7.66
N SER A 282 -5.60 11.81 -8.59
CA SER A 282 -5.18 11.04 -9.77
C SER A 282 -4.28 11.84 -10.70
N ASP A 283 -4.61 13.10 -10.96
CA ASP A 283 -3.78 13.98 -11.80
C ASP A 283 -2.38 14.19 -11.21
N SER A 284 -2.27 14.21 -9.88
CA SER A 284 -1.00 14.35 -9.19
C SER A 284 -0.10 13.12 -9.34
N LEU A 285 -0.67 11.95 -9.68
CA LEU A 285 0.08 10.74 -10.01
C LEU A 285 0.59 10.71 -11.46
N ASN A 286 0.19 11.66 -12.32
CA ASN A 286 0.67 11.77 -13.70
C ASN A 286 2.04 12.50 -13.80
N LYS A 287 2.79 12.56 -12.69
CA LYS A 287 4.13 13.14 -12.60
C LYS A 287 5.18 12.04 -12.75
N LYS A 288 6.39 12.43 -13.15
CA LYS A 288 7.54 11.52 -13.13
C LYS A 288 8.12 11.45 -11.71
N PHE A 289 7.90 10.34 -11.02
CA PHE A 289 8.49 10.10 -9.70
C PHE A 289 9.88 9.45 -9.81
N ASN A 290 10.82 9.93 -9.01
CA ASN A 290 12.11 9.29 -8.79
C ASN A 290 12.14 8.66 -7.40
N LEU A 291 11.26 7.67 -7.17
CA LEU A 291 11.19 7.00 -5.86
C LEU A 291 12.51 6.28 -5.56
N PRO A 292 13.02 6.38 -4.32
CA PRO A 292 14.22 5.67 -3.91
C PRO A 292 14.00 4.14 -3.93
N PHE A 293 15.09 3.42 -4.14
CA PHE A 293 15.16 1.98 -3.93
C PHE A 293 15.95 1.69 -2.66
N TYR A 294 15.42 0.82 -1.82
CA TYR A 294 16.03 0.39 -0.58
C TYR A 294 16.62 -0.99 -0.70
N TYR A 295 17.80 -1.17 -0.12
CA TYR A 295 18.40 -2.47 0.08
C TYR A 295 17.55 -3.28 1.06
N VAL A 296 17.16 -4.49 0.66
CA VAL A 296 16.41 -5.41 1.51
C VAL A 296 17.09 -6.77 1.48
N GLU A 297 17.42 -7.26 2.67
CA GLU A 297 17.93 -8.60 2.86
C GLU A 297 16.78 -9.57 3.15
N LYS A 298 16.74 -10.69 2.43
CA LYS A 298 15.82 -11.79 2.67
C LYS A 298 16.58 -13.11 2.76
N LYS A 299 15.86 -14.16 3.16
CA LYS A 299 16.34 -15.55 3.07
C LYS A 299 15.62 -16.28 1.94
N ALA A 300 16.37 -17.01 1.14
CA ALA A 300 15.85 -18.01 0.20
C ALA A 300 16.46 -19.36 0.60
N GLY A 301 15.66 -20.21 1.26
CA GLY A 301 16.20 -21.32 2.06
C GLY A 301 17.15 -20.81 3.14
N ASP A 302 18.35 -21.40 3.21
CA ASP A 302 19.40 -20.99 4.15
C ASP A 302 20.31 -19.87 3.62
N LYS A 303 20.11 -19.43 2.36
CA LYS A 303 20.97 -18.42 1.73
C LYS A 303 20.41 -17.02 1.93
N LYS A 304 21.31 -16.10 2.27
CA LYS A 304 21.06 -14.65 2.26
C LYS A 304 20.98 -14.16 0.83
N VAL A 305 19.90 -13.44 0.50
CA VAL A 305 19.66 -12.88 -0.83
C VAL A 305 19.27 -11.41 -0.73
N ILE A 306 19.64 -10.65 -1.74
CA ILE A 306 19.47 -9.20 -1.81
C ILE A 306 18.33 -8.86 -2.77
N GLN A 307 17.51 -7.90 -2.36
CA GLN A 307 16.41 -7.31 -3.10
C GLN A 307 16.49 -5.79 -3.00
N PHE A 308 15.94 -5.11 -4.00
CA PHE A 308 15.72 -3.68 -3.99
C PHE A 308 14.23 -3.39 -4.08
N GLU A 309 13.69 -2.70 -3.08
CA GLU A 309 12.27 -2.40 -2.97
C GLU A 309 12.03 -0.89 -2.89
N ARG A 310 10.91 -0.43 -3.46
CA ARG A 310 10.41 0.94 -3.32
C ARG A 310 9.04 0.95 -2.63
N LEU A 311 8.72 2.05 -1.95
CA LEU A 311 7.57 2.10 -1.06
C LEU A 311 6.59 3.18 -1.48
N ALA A 312 5.30 2.88 -1.38
CA ALA A 312 4.24 3.81 -1.75
C ALA A 312 4.19 5.04 -0.83
N GLY A 313 4.62 4.87 0.43
CA GLY A 313 4.75 5.97 1.39
C GLY A 313 5.70 7.07 0.91
N ASP A 314 6.75 6.73 0.15
CA ASP A 314 7.71 7.71 -0.38
C ASP A 314 7.09 8.66 -1.43
N LEU A 315 5.84 8.45 -1.86
CA LEU A 315 5.14 9.47 -2.64
C LEU A 315 4.92 10.76 -1.84
N SER A 316 4.95 10.72 -0.50
CA SER A 316 4.88 11.92 0.33
C SER A 316 6.09 12.85 0.14
N LEU A 317 7.20 12.35 -0.42
CA LEU A 317 8.36 13.16 -0.80
C LEU A 317 8.04 14.15 -1.94
N PHE A 318 7.02 13.83 -2.74
CA PHE A 318 6.74 14.52 -4.00
C PHE A 318 5.36 15.17 -4.04
N LEU A 319 4.47 14.77 -3.13
CA LEU A 319 3.06 15.15 -3.14
C LEU A 319 2.74 16.06 -1.95
N LYS A 320 1.87 17.05 -2.17
CA LYS A 320 1.24 17.79 -1.06
C LYS A 320 0.42 16.80 -0.22
N THR A 321 0.95 16.48 0.95
CA THR A 321 0.46 15.37 1.78
C THR A 321 -0.24 15.88 3.03
N GLU A 322 -1.46 15.41 3.26
CA GLU A 322 -2.18 15.59 4.51
C GLU A 322 -2.12 14.32 5.35
N TYR A 323 -2.13 14.50 6.67
CA TYR A 323 -2.05 13.41 7.63
C TYR A 323 -3.29 13.44 8.52
N ILE A 324 -3.91 12.28 8.68
CA ILE A 324 -5.13 12.12 9.47
C ILE A 324 -4.95 10.99 10.48
N VAL A 325 -5.21 11.30 11.75
CA VAL A 325 -5.16 10.31 12.83
C VAL A 325 -6.50 9.59 12.87
N VAL A 326 -6.47 8.28 12.63
CA VAL A 326 -7.65 7.42 12.62
C VAL A 326 -7.74 6.59 13.88
N ASP A 327 -8.96 6.17 14.21
CA ASP A 327 -9.14 5.13 15.23
C ASP A 327 -8.49 3.82 14.75
N ARG A 328 -7.42 3.44 15.44
CA ARG A 328 -6.69 2.20 15.17
C ARG A 328 -7.58 0.97 15.22
N GLU A 329 -8.41 0.87 16.25
CA GLU A 329 -9.32 -0.25 16.49
C GLU A 329 -10.52 -0.25 15.53
N GLU A 330 -10.61 0.73 14.64
CA GLU A 330 -11.59 0.74 13.56
C GLU A 330 -10.94 0.57 12.19
N ARG A 331 -9.77 1.17 11.99
CA ARG A 331 -9.19 1.40 10.66
C ARG A 331 -7.87 0.68 10.41
N PHE A 332 -7.23 0.13 11.43
CA PHE A 332 -5.93 -0.51 11.29
C PHE A 332 -5.87 -1.90 11.94
N PHE A 333 -6.18 -2.91 11.13
CA PHE A 333 -6.21 -4.31 11.51
C PHE A 333 -5.30 -5.17 10.63
N PRO A 334 -3.98 -4.95 10.62
CA PRO A 334 -3.08 -5.75 9.81
C PRO A 334 -2.93 -7.15 10.42
N ILE A 335 -3.40 -8.18 9.72
CA ILE A 335 -3.18 -9.56 10.14
C ILE A 335 -1.86 -10.07 9.57
N LYS A 336 -0.81 -10.13 10.39
CA LYS A 336 0.55 -10.50 9.94
C LYS A 336 0.87 -12.00 10.10
N THR A 337 0.28 -12.67 11.08
CA THR A 337 0.52 -14.10 11.38
C THR A 337 -0.78 -14.89 11.52
N PRO A 338 -0.74 -16.23 11.39
CA PRO A 338 -1.90 -17.07 11.68
C PRO A 338 -2.43 -16.91 13.11
N GLN A 339 -1.53 -16.72 14.08
CA GLN A 339 -1.90 -16.48 15.47
C GLN A 339 -2.64 -15.16 15.65
N ASP A 340 -2.19 -14.09 14.96
CA ASP A 340 -2.91 -12.81 14.95
C ASP A 340 -4.31 -12.98 14.36
N LEU A 341 -4.45 -13.76 13.28
CA LEU A 341 -5.74 -14.02 12.66
C LEU A 341 -6.68 -14.71 13.63
N GLU A 342 -6.22 -15.78 14.27
CA GLU A 342 -7.03 -16.58 15.17
C GLU A 342 -7.52 -15.76 16.37
N LYS A 343 -6.61 -14.96 16.97
CA LYS A 343 -6.94 -14.07 18.08
C LYS A 343 -8.01 -13.02 17.72
N ASN A 344 -8.04 -12.59 16.46
CA ASN A 344 -8.94 -11.53 16.00
C ASN A 344 -10.16 -12.04 15.23
N ARG A 345 -10.31 -13.35 15.00
CA ARG A 345 -11.32 -13.93 14.11
C ARG A 345 -12.74 -13.50 14.45
N GLU A 346 -13.15 -13.67 15.71
CA GLU A 346 -14.49 -13.29 16.19
C GLU A 346 -14.74 -11.78 16.09
N LYS A 347 -13.72 -10.97 16.38
CA LYS A 347 -13.81 -9.51 16.24
C LYS A 347 -13.99 -9.09 14.79
N LEU A 348 -13.23 -9.71 13.87
CA LEU A 348 -13.33 -9.47 12.43
C LEU A 348 -14.69 -9.91 11.88
N LYS A 349 -15.21 -11.06 12.33
CA LYS A 349 -16.55 -11.53 11.99
C LYS A 349 -17.61 -10.52 12.40
N LYS A 350 -17.67 -10.17 13.70
CA LYS A 350 -18.63 -9.19 14.24
C LYS A 350 -18.57 -7.84 13.52
N LYS A 351 -17.39 -7.43 13.06
CA LYS A 351 -17.18 -6.14 12.40
C LYS A 351 -17.61 -6.13 10.92
N PHE A 352 -17.46 -7.24 10.22
CA PHE A 352 -17.56 -7.28 8.75
C PHE A 352 -18.67 -8.17 8.18
N GLU A 353 -19.35 -8.94 9.01
CA GLU A 353 -20.70 -9.45 8.72
C GLU A 353 -21.61 -8.28 8.28
#